data_AF-A0A932WQ00-F1
#
_entry.id   AF-A0A932WQ00-F1
#
_cell.length_a   1.000
_cell.length_b   1.000
_cell.length_c   1.000
_cell.angle_alpha   90.00
_cell.angle_beta   90.00
_cell.angle_gamma   90.00
#
_symmetry.space_group_name_H-M   'P 1'
#
loop_
_entity.id
_entity.type
_entity.pdbx_description
1 polymer ?
#
loop_
_entity_poly.entity_id
_entity_poly.type
_entity_poly.pdbx_seq_one_letter_code
_entity_poly.pdbx_strand_id
1 'polypeptide(L)' 'MPEAASPWVEKITIGDTLRATARRHPDRPALVFRQFDVRRTYAEFDRDVDQAARALLGLGIGKGEHVAVWATNWPQWV' A
#
# COMPACT_ATOMS: atom_id res chain seq x y z
N MET A 1 -14.18 -36.56 -6.31
CA MET A 1 -13.94 -35.52 -5.28
C MET A 1 -14.05 -34.17 -5.97
N PRO A 2 -14.85 -33.20 -5.49
CA PRO A 2 -14.83 -31.89 -6.10
C PRO A 2 -13.46 -31.26 -5.80
N GLU A 3 -12.75 -30.92 -6.88
CA GLU A 3 -11.53 -30.12 -6.85
C GLU A 3 -11.83 -28.83 -6.08
N ALA A 4 -11.12 -28.59 -4.97
CA ALA A 4 -11.30 -27.38 -4.19
C ALA A 4 -10.84 -26.21 -5.06
N ALA A 5 -11.81 -25.50 -5.65
CA ALA A 5 -11.56 -24.31 -6.45
C ALA A 5 -10.68 -23.35 -5.65
N SER A 6 -9.59 -22.90 -6.28
CA SER A 6 -8.70 -21.91 -5.66
C SER A 6 -9.52 -20.68 -5.27
N PRO A 7 -9.38 -20.16 -4.03
CA PRO A 7 -10.19 -19.05 -3.58
C PRO A 7 -9.99 -17.83 -4.50
N TRP A 8 -11.10 -17.22 -4.89
CA TRP A 8 -11.16 -16.04 -5.78
C TRP A 8 -10.49 -14.80 -5.18
N VAL A 9 -10.17 -14.83 -3.88
CA VAL A 9 -9.48 -13.78 -3.14
C VAL A 9 -8.43 -14.42 -2.24
N GLU A 10 -7.20 -13.95 -2.33
CA GLU A 10 -6.11 -14.35 -1.44
C GLU A 10 -6.38 -13.84 -0.01
N LYS A 11 -6.11 -14.66 1.01
CA LYS A 11 -6.31 -14.30 2.43
C LYS A 11 -5.14 -13.47 2.97
N ILE A 12 -4.88 -12.31 2.37
CA ILE A 12 -3.81 -11.37 2.78
C ILE A 12 -4.39 -9.97 3.00
N THR A 13 -3.69 -9.14 3.79
CA THR A 13 -4.12 -7.75 3.98
C THR A 13 -3.83 -6.91 2.74
N ILE A 14 -4.50 -5.76 2.60
CA ILE A 14 -4.20 -4.81 1.51
C ILE A 14 -2.73 -4.39 1.54
N GLY A 15 -2.16 -4.16 2.73
CA GLY A 15 -0.74 -3.86 2.90
C GLY A 15 0.18 -5.01 2.47
N ASP A 16 -0.20 -6.26 2.77
CA ASP A 16 0.56 -7.43 2.33
C ASP A 16 0.53 -7.60 0.81
N THR A 17 -0.59 -7.27 0.15
CA THR A 17 -0.69 -7.27 -1.31
C THR A 17 0.30 -6.30 -1.94
N LEU A 18 0.40 -5.08 -1.41
CA LEU A 18 1.40 -4.10 -1.87
C LEU A 18 2.81 -4.64 -1.67
N ARG A 19 3.11 -5.13 -0.46
CA ARG A 19 4.45 -5.63 -0.12
C ARG A 19 4.85 -6.84 -0.97
N ALA A 20 3.92 -7.75 -1.25
CA ALA A 20 4.14 -8.88 -2.15
C ALA A 20 4.41 -8.40 -3.59
N THR A 21 3.66 -7.40 -4.06
CA THR A 21 3.85 -6.80 -5.38
C THR A 21 5.20 -6.09 -5.49
N ALA A 22 5.60 -5.34 -4.47
CA ALA A 22 6.90 -4.67 -4.41
C ALA A 22 8.07 -5.65 -4.43
N ARG A 23 7.96 -6.79 -3.75
CA ARG A 23 8.97 -7.86 -3.85
C ARG A 23 9.05 -8.48 -5.25
N ARG A 24 7.91 -8.65 -5.93
CA ARG A 24 7.86 -9.26 -7.28
C ARG A 24 8.34 -8.29 -8.37
N HIS A 25 8.08 -7.00 -8.21
CA HIS A 25 8.28 -5.98 -9.24
C HIS A 25 8.90 -4.68 -8.69
N PRO A 26 10.08 -4.75 -8.04
CA PRO A 26 10.62 -3.64 -7.26
C PRO A 26 10.85 -2.36 -8.08
N ASP A 27 11.36 -2.49 -9.30
CA ASP A 27 11.73 -1.36 -10.16
C ASP A 27 10.60 -0.86 -11.07
N ARG A 28 9.44 -1.53 -11.06
CA ARG A 28 8.29 -1.09 -11.87
C ARG A 28 7.66 0.16 -11.25
N PRO A 29 7.19 1.12 -12.06
CA PRO A 29 6.51 2.30 -11.54
C PRO A 29 5.20 1.90 -10.84
N ALA A 30 5.04 2.34 -9.60
CA ALA A 30 3.84 2.16 -8.78
C ALA A 30 2.99 3.44 -8.75
N LEU A 31 3.63 4.60 -8.60
CA LEU A 31 2.98 5.91 -8.59
C LEU A 31 3.63 6.84 -9.60
N VAL A 32 2.79 7.49 -10.41
CA VAL A 32 3.22 8.48 -11.40
C VAL A 32 2.25 9.66 -11.38
N PHE A 33 2.67 10.76 -10.78
CA PHE A 33 1.94 12.03 -10.81
C PHE A 33 2.72 13.05 -11.63
N ARG A 34 2.35 13.19 -12.91
CA ARG A 34 3.06 14.05 -13.87
C ARG A 34 3.09 15.52 -13.45
N GLN A 35 1.99 16.03 -12.92
CA GLN A 35 1.87 17.44 -12.51
C GLN A 35 2.85 17.83 -11.40
N PHE A 36 3.21 16.87 -10.54
CA PHE A 36 4.07 17.10 -9.37
C PHE A 36 5.48 16.53 -9.55
N ASP A 37 5.82 16.05 -10.74
CA ASP A 37 7.06 15.32 -11.04
C ASP A 37 7.36 14.18 -10.05
N VAL A 38 6.31 13.53 -9.53
CA VAL A 38 6.45 12.41 -8.62
C VAL A 38 6.43 11.11 -9.41
N ARG A 39 7.51 10.35 -9.27
CA ARG A 39 7.61 8.96 -9.69
C ARG A 39 8.11 8.13 -8.52
N ARG A 40 7.46 7.00 -8.29
CA ARG A 40 7.90 5.99 -7.32
C ARG A 40 7.85 4.62 -7.97
N THR A 41 8.93 3.86 -7.80
CA THR A 41 8.89 2.42 -8.04
C THR A 41 8.09 1.72 -6.93
N TYR A 42 7.68 0.47 -7.12
CA TYR A 42 7.00 -0.27 -6.05
C TYR A 42 7.87 -0.42 -4.80
N ALA A 43 9.19 -0.59 -4.94
CA ALA A 43 10.10 -0.68 -3.80
C ALA A 43 10.24 0.65 -3.04
N GLU A 44 10.17 1.79 -3.73
CA GLU A 44 10.14 3.10 -3.09
C GLU A 44 8.80 3.35 -2.40
N PHE A 45 7.70 3.03 -3.08
CA PHE A 45 6.37 3.24 -2.53
C PHE A 45 6.10 2.36 -1.29
N ASP A 46 6.53 1.09 -1.27
CA ASP A 46 6.42 0.24 -0.07
C ASP A 46 7.18 0.82 1.13
N ARG A 47 8.33 1.47 0.89
CA ARG A 47 9.09 2.18 1.95
C ARG A 47 8.35 3.42 2.45
N ASP A 48 7.76 4.20 1.54
CA ASP A 48 6.96 5.38 1.89
C ASP A 48 5.75 4.98 2.76
N VAL A 49 5.05 3.90 2.39
CA VAL A 49 3.92 3.33 3.14
C VAL A 49 4.36 2.81 4.52
N ASP A 50 5.48 2.10 4.60
CA ASP A 50 6.00 1.58 5.88
C ASP A 50 6.41 2.72 6.83
N GLN A 51 6.95 3.82 6.30
CA GLN A 51 7.23 5.03 7.07
C GLN A 51 5.94 5.67 7.60
N ALA A 52 4.91 5.83 6.77
CA ALA A 52 3.62 6.37 7.18
C ALA A 52 2.94 5.48 8.26
N ALA A 53 2.95 4.16 8.07
CA ALA A 53 2.41 3.21 9.03
C ALA A 53 3.11 3.33 10.40
N ARG A 54 4.45 3.43 10.43
CA ARG A 54 5.21 3.66 11.67
C ARG A 54 4.86 4.98 12.34
N ALA A 55 4.64 6.05 11.57
CA ALA A 55 4.23 7.33 12.12
C ALA A 55 2.84 7.25 12.78
N LEU A 56 1.88 6.58 12.15
CA LEU A 56 0.54 6.37 12.73
C LEU A 56 0.60 5.57 14.03
N LEU A 57 1.41 4.50 14.06
CA LEU A 57 1.67 3.74 15.29
C LEU A 57 2.30 4.63 16.37
N GLY A 58 3.25 5.49 16.00
CA GLY A 58 3.89 6.46 16.90
C GLY A 58 2.93 7.49 17.48
N LEU A 59 1.82 7.79 16.78
CA LEU A 59 0.73 8.63 17.26
C LEU A 59 -0.26 7.88 18.17
N GLY A 60 -0.03 6.58 18.43
CA GLY A 60 -0.87 5.74 19.28
C GLY A 60 -2.06 5.10 18.57
N ILE A 61 -2.14 5.17 17.24
CA ILE A 61 -3.23 4.56 16.48
C ILE A 61 -3.03 3.05 16.43
N GLY A 62 -4.04 2.30 16.90
CA GLY A 62 -3.99 0.86 17.02
C GLY A 62 -5.09 0.13 16.24
N LYS A 63 -5.11 -1.20 16.37
CA LYS A 63 -6.17 -2.03 15.80
C LYS A 63 -7.51 -1.67 16.44
N GLY A 64 -8.51 -1.40 15.59
CA GLY A 64 -9.86 -1.03 16.02
C GLY A 64 -10.11 0.48 16.08
N GLU A 65 -9.04 1.29 16.01
CA GLU A 65 -9.14 2.74 15.84
C GLU A 65 -9.58 3.07 14.41
N HIS A 66 -10.38 4.13 14.28
CA HIS A 66 -10.86 4.61 13.00
C HIS A 66 -10.12 5.87 12.59
N VAL A 67 -9.60 5.89 11.37
CA VAL A 67 -8.89 7.03 10.79
C VAL A 67 -9.65 7.48 9.54
N ALA A 68 -9.92 8.79 9.44
CA ALA A 68 -10.49 9.39 8.25
C ALA A 68 -9.40 10.20 7.52
N VAL A 69 -9.28 9.99 6.21
CA VAL A 69 -8.43 10.80 5.33
C VAL A 69 -9.34 11.64 4.45
N TRP A 70 -9.29 12.97 4.61
CA TRP A 70 -9.97 13.88 3.71
C TRP A 70 -8.95 14.47 2.73
N ALA A 71 -8.98 13.92 1.52
CA ALA A 71 -7.95 14.14 0.52
C ALA A 71 -8.55 14.43 -0.86
N THR A 72 -7.91 15.32 -1.61
CA THR A 72 -8.04 15.39 -3.07
C THR A 72 -7.00 14.46 -3.71
N ASN A 73 -7.02 14.31 -5.05
CA ASN A 73 -6.06 13.47 -5.75
C ASN A 73 -4.65 14.10 -5.79
N TRP A 74 -3.94 13.99 -4.69
CA TRP A 74 -2.56 14.46 -4.53
C TRP A 74 -1.66 13.29 -4.09
N PRO A 75 -0.38 13.29 -4.50
CA PRO A 75 0.52 12.15 -4.29
C PRO A 75 0.73 11.77 -2.82
N GLN A 76 0.69 12.73 -1.87
CA GLN A 76 0.89 12.45 -0.45
C GLN A 76 -0.25 11.67 0.22
N TRP A 77 -1.40 11.52 -0.45
CA TRP A 77 -2.57 10.82 0.09
C TRP A 77 -2.68 9.37 -0.36
N VAL A 78 -1.71 8.91 -1.16
CA VAL A 78 -1.61 7.51 -1.59
C VAL A 78 -0.72 6.75 -0.63
#